data_AF-X6L8U0-F1
#
_entry.id   AF-X6L8U0-F1
#
_cell.length_a   1.000
_cell.length_b   1.000
_cell.length_c   1.000
_cell.angle_alpha   90.00
_cell.angle_beta   90.00
_cell.angle_gamma   90.00
#
_symmetry.space_group_name_H-M   'P 1'
#
loop_
_entity.id
_entity.type
_entity.pdbx_description
1 polymer ?
#
loop_
_entity_poly.entity_id
_entity_poly.type
_entity_poly.pdbx_seq_one_letter_code
_entity_poly.pdbx_strand_id
1 'polypeptide(L)'
;YIQQTMQINAMWSHSIDLNLICIILRIAQGEIDQIIEYLSIFETWKLQPNNIKKYEKNKKEFIKRRCCNHDINLFSIFLEEKGAIRLTSIEFAAVCTVNDGMPFVEKDK
;
A
#
# COMPACT_ATOMS: atom_id res chain seq x y z
N TYR A 1 -7.98 -11.37 -7.93
CA TYR A 1 -7.52 -9.97 -7.89
C TYR A 1 -6.62 -9.57 -9.06
N ILE A 2 -5.79 -10.45 -9.67
CA ILE A 2 -4.84 -10.07 -10.74
C ILE A 2 -5.45 -9.19 -11.85
N GLN A 3 -6.59 -9.59 -12.43
CA GLN A 3 -7.24 -8.82 -13.51
C GLN A 3 -7.71 -7.43 -13.04
N GLN A 4 -8.29 -7.33 -11.85
CA GLN A 4 -8.72 -6.04 -11.27
C GLN A 4 -7.51 -5.16 -10.94
N THR A 5 -6.43 -5.75 -10.42
CA THR A 5 -5.17 -5.04 -10.19
C THR A 5 -4.64 -4.43 -11.48
N MET A 6 -4.60 -5.20 -12.57
CA MET A 6 -4.15 -4.71 -13.88
C MET A 6 -5.06 -3.61 -14.43
N GLN A 7 -6.38 -3.75 -14.30
CA GLN A 7 -7.34 -2.74 -14.73
C GLN A 7 -7.13 -1.41 -14.00
N ILE A 8 -7.06 -1.44 -12.67
CA ILE A 8 -6.81 -0.24 -11.85
C ILE A 8 -5.45 0.36 -12.20
N ASN A 9 -4.41 -0.46 -12.35
CA ASN A 9 -3.09 0.03 -12.71
C ASN A 9 -3.08 0.78 -14.05
N ALA A 10 -3.82 0.28 -15.05
CA ALA A 10 -3.96 0.94 -16.34
C ALA A 10 -4.70 2.30 -16.23
N MET A 11 -5.74 2.40 -15.39
CA MET A 11 -6.45 3.66 -15.14
C MET A 11 -5.56 4.75 -14.54
N TRP A 12 -4.55 4.34 -13.77
CA TRP A 12 -3.56 5.23 -13.17
C TRP A 12 -2.28 5.36 -14.02
N SER A 13 -2.31 5.02 -15.31
CA SER A 13 -1.15 5.10 -16.21
C SER A 13 0.10 4.38 -15.65
N HIS A 14 -0.10 3.26 -14.96
CA HIS A 14 0.94 2.46 -14.32
C HIS A 14 1.74 3.15 -13.21
N SER A 15 1.20 4.23 -12.63
CA SER A 15 1.88 5.02 -11.59
C SER A 15 1.79 4.45 -10.17
N ILE A 16 0.96 3.43 -9.96
CA ILE A 16 0.70 2.84 -8.64
C ILE A 16 1.31 1.44 -8.57
N ASP A 17 1.97 1.12 -7.45
CA ASP A 17 2.50 -0.21 -7.20
C ASP A 17 1.39 -1.28 -7.25
N LEU A 18 1.63 -2.33 -8.04
CA LEU A 18 0.68 -3.42 -8.24
C LEU A 18 0.39 -4.20 -6.95
N ASN A 19 1.38 -4.34 -6.08
CA ASN A 19 1.21 -5.03 -4.80
C ASN A 19 0.37 -4.19 -3.83
N LEU A 20 0.52 -2.86 -3.84
CA LEU A 20 -0.37 -1.94 -3.10
C LEU A 20 -1.82 -2.10 -3.57
N ILE A 21 -2.09 -2.06 -4.88
CA ILE A 21 -3.44 -2.26 -5.42
C ILE A 21 -3.99 -3.63 -5.01
N CYS A 22 -3.17 -4.68 -5.10
CA CYS A 22 -3.56 -6.03 -4.71
C CYS A 22 -3.92 -6.13 -3.23
N ILE A 23 -3.17 -5.47 -2.34
CA ILE A 23 -3.46 -5.42 -0.90
C ILE A 23 -4.78 -4.69 -0.67
N ILE A 24 -4.97 -3.52 -1.29
CA ILE A 24 -6.21 -2.75 -1.15
C ILE A 24 -7.42 -3.57 -1.59
N LEU A 25 -7.33 -4.26 -2.73
CA LEU A 25 -8.39 -5.16 -3.21
C LEU A 25 -8.69 -6.28 -2.21
N ARG A 26 -7.65 -6.87 -1.59
CA ARG A 26 -7.85 -7.94 -0.62
C ARG A 26 -8.48 -7.47 0.69
N ILE A 27 -8.13 -6.27 1.17
CA ILE A 27 -8.64 -5.74 2.44
C ILE A 27 -10.00 -5.05 2.31
N ALA A 28 -10.25 -4.36 1.19
CA ALA A 28 -11.42 -3.50 1.07
C ALA A 28 -12.71 -4.28 0.81
N GLN A 29 -12.63 -5.48 0.21
CA GLN A 29 -13.80 -6.28 -0.25
C GLN A 29 -14.89 -5.45 -0.95
N GLY A 30 -14.54 -4.27 -1.47
CA GLY A 30 -15.45 -3.26 -1.98
C GLY A 30 -15.44 -3.22 -3.50
N GLU A 31 -16.39 -2.46 -4.03
CA GLU A 31 -16.48 -2.20 -5.47
C GLU A 31 -15.25 -1.44 -5.98
N ILE A 32 -14.93 -1.62 -7.26
CA ILE A 32 -13.77 -0.99 -7.91
C ILE A 32 -13.79 0.53 -7.74
N ASP A 33 -14.97 1.16 -7.86
CA ASP A 33 -15.12 2.62 -7.74
C ASP A 33 -14.71 3.12 -6.35
N GLN A 34 -15.05 2.38 -5.29
CA GLN A 34 -14.67 2.72 -3.91
C GLN A 34 -13.15 2.60 -3.73
N ILE A 35 -12.54 1.59 -4.36
CA ILE A 35 -11.09 1.39 -4.32
C ILE A 35 -10.37 2.53 -5.05
N ILE A 36 -10.90 3.00 -6.18
CA ILE A 36 -10.34 4.13 -6.93
C ILE A 36 -10.42 5.42 -6.12
N GLU A 37 -11.56 5.69 -5.48
CA GLU A 37 -11.72 6.85 -4.60
C GLU A 37 -10.72 6.80 -3.45
N TYR A 38 -10.61 5.63 -2.82
CA TYR A 38 -9.71 5.41 -1.69
C TYR A 38 -8.23 5.56 -2.08
N LEU A 39 -7.83 5.03 -3.24
CA LEU A 39 -6.51 5.25 -3.84
C LEU A 39 -6.23 6.74 -4.08
N SER A 40 -7.23 7.48 -4.59
CA SER A 40 -7.09 8.93 -4.83
C SER A 40 -6.84 9.71 -3.54
N ILE A 41 -7.56 9.35 -2.47
CA ILE A 41 -7.36 9.95 -1.14
C ILE A 41 -5.96 9.63 -0.61
N PHE A 42 -5.53 8.36 -0.74
CA PHE A 42 -4.20 7.93 -0.32
C PHE A 42 -3.08 8.65 -1.09
N GLU A 43 -3.15 8.71 -2.42
CA GLU A 43 -2.12 9.39 -3.23
C GLU A 43 -2.04 10.88 -2.88
N THR A 44 -3.18 11.53 -2.67
CA THR A 44 -3.21 12.93 -2.20
C THR A 44 -2.56 13.08 -0.83
N TRP A 45 -2.84 12.16 0.11
CA TRP A 45 -2.21 12.14 1.43
C TRP A 45 -0.70 11.86 1.32
N LYS A 46 -0.27 10.96 0.44
CA LYS A 46 1.13 10.56 0.23
C LYS A 46 2.02 11.74 -0.21
N LEU A 47 1.47 12.64 -1.03
CA LEU A 47 2.19 13.81 -1.54
C LEU A 47 2.45 14.90 -0.49
N GLN A 48 1.82 14.84 0.69
CA GLN A 48 2.02 15.85 1.71
C GLN A 48 3.42 15.70 2.37
N PRO A 49 4.24 16.77 2.42
CA PRO A 49 5.63 16.68 2.92
C PRO A 49 5.76 16.14 4.35
N ASN A 50 4.75 16.40 5.20
CA ASN A 50 4.74 15.93 6.58
C ASN A 50 4.62 14.40 6.67
N ASN A 51 3.87 13.79 5.76
CA ASN A 51 3.64 12.34 5.73
C ASN A 51 4.88 11.61 5.22
N ILE A 52 5.55 12.18 4.21
CA ILE A 52 6.86 11.71 3.75
C ILE A 52 7.89 11.77 4.88
N LYS A 53 7.96 12.89 5.62
CA LYS A 53 8.85 13.02 6.78
C LYS A 53 8.52 12.01 7.89
N LYS A 54 7.24 11.73 8.13
CA LYS A 54 6.80 10.72 9.10
C LYS A 54 7.30 9.33 8.69
N TYR A 55 7.17 8.98 7.42
CA TYR A 55 7.69 7.73 6.88
C TYR A 55 9.21 7.61 7.04
N GLU A 56 9.98 8.64 6.64
CA GLU A 56 11.44 8.59 6.71
C GLU A 56 11.96 8.41 8.15
N LYS A 57 11.25 8.93 9.17
CA LYS A 57 11.59 8.68 10.59
C LYS A 57 11.42 7.20 10.97
N ASN A 58 10.40 6.53 10.43
CA ASN A 58 10.06 5.15 10.78
C ASN A 58 10.68 4.11 9.83
N LYS A 59 11.22 4.54 8.68
CA LYS A 59 11.74 3.69 7.61
C LYS A 59 12.72 2.60 8.06
N LYS A 60 13.61 2.94 8.99
CA LYS A 60 14.57 1.97 9.55
C LYS A 60 13.88 0.81 10.26
N GLU A 61 12.74 1.05 10.91
CA GLU A 61 11.99 0.02 11.63
C GLU A 61 11.24 -0.90 10.67
N PHE A 62 10.65 -0.35 9.60
CA PHE A 62 10.09 -1.14 8.51
C PHE A 62 11.13 -2.09 7.90
N ILE A 63 12.33 -1.59 7.62
CA ILE A 63 13.42 -2.40 7.04
C ILE A 63 13.84 -3.54 7.99
N LYS A 64 13.93 -3.29 9.30
CA LYS A 64 14.24 -4.36 10.28
C LYS A 64 13.19 -5.48 10.27
N ARG A 65 11.93 -5.14 9.99
CA ARG A 65 10.83 -6.09 9.80
C ARG A 65 10.73 -6.64 8.38
N ARG A 66 11.75 -6.41 7.54
CA ARG A 66 11.83 -6.83 6.12
C ARG A 66 10.73 -6.24 5.23
N CYS A 67 10.10 -5.14 5.65
CA CYS A 67 9.08 -4.44 4.88
C CYS A 67 9.75 -3.49 3.87
N CYS A 68 10.14 -4.01 2.71
CA CYS A 68 10.92 -3.28 1.71
C CYS A 68 10.08 -2.45 0.73
N ASN A 69 8.79 -2.74 0.59
CA ASN A 69 7.92 -1.98 -0.32
C ASN A 69 7.48 -0.65 0.33
N HIS A 70 7.93 0.45 -0.25
CA HIS A 70 7.73 1.79 0.31
C HIS A 70 6.28 2.26 0.25
N ASP A 71 5.56 1.95 -0.83
CA ASP A 71 4.15 2.32 -0.98
C ASP A 71 3.28 1.59 0.04
N ILE A 72 3.53 0.30 0.29
CA ILE A 72 2.85 -0.47 1.35
C ILE A 72 3.17 0.11 2.73
N ASN A 73 4.42 0.49 3.00
CA ASN A 73 4.79 1.09 4.28
C ASN A 73 4.06 2.43 4.52
N LEU A 74 4.03 3.30 3.51
CA LEU A 74 3.30 4.57 3.55
C LEU A 74 1.79 4.33 3.73
N PHE A 75 1.24 3.38 3.00
CA PHE A 75 -0.15 2.99 3.09
C PHE A 75 -0.53 2.46 4.49
N SER A 76 0.37 1.71 5.12
CA SER A 76 0.18 1.21 6.48
C SER A 76 0.13 2.34 7.51
N ILE A 77 0.94 3.39 7.33
CA ILE A 77 0.91 4.60 8.17
C ILE A 77 -0.42 5.34 7.96
N PHE A 78 -0.86 5.47 6.72
CA PHE A 78 -2.14 6.10 6.38
C PHE A 78 -3.32 5.37 7.05
N LEU A 79 -3.36 4.04 6.95
CA LEU A 79 -4.39 3.22 7.58
C LEU A 79 -4.44 3.39 9.10
N GLU A 80 -3.26 3.40 9.75
CA GLU A 80 -3.14 3.64 11.19
C GLU A 80 -3.70 5.03 11.57
N GLU A 81 -3.35 6.08 10.84
CA GLU A 81 -3.86 7.44 11.07
C GLU A 81 -5.38 7.56 10.91
N LYS A 82 -5.95 6.80 9.97
CA LYS A 82 -7.40 6.74 9.76
C LYS A 82 -8.13 5.84 10.75
N GLY A 83 -7.41 5.14 11.64
CA GLY A 83 -8.00 4.16 12.55
C GLY A 83 -8.62 2.97 11.82
N ALA A 84 -8.20 2.72 10.57
CA ALA A 84 -8.75 1.67 9.71
C ALA A 84 -8.18 0.28 10.03
N ILE A 85 -7.12 0.22 10.83
CA ILE A 85 -6.47 -1.02 11.29
C ILE A 85 -6.32 -1.00 12.80
N ARG A 86 -6.31 -2.18 13.41
CA ARG A 86 -6.05 -2.38 14.86
C ARG A 86 -4.57 -2.59 15.19
N LEU A 87 -3.75 -2.84 14.17
CA LEU A 87 -2.31 -3.06 14.27
C LEU A 87 -1.59 -1.72 14.12
N THR A 88 -0.35 -1.65 14.63
CA THR A 88 0.54 -0.54 14.25
C THR A 88 0.87 -0.60 12.75
N SER A 89 1.29 0.52 12.15
CA SER A 89 1.66 0.54 10.74
C SER A 89 2.75 -0.48 10.40
N ILE A 90 3.71 -0.69 11.32
CA ILE A 90 4.83 -1.62 11.13
C ILE A 90 4.36 -3.07 11.19
N GLU A 91 3.51 -3.42 12.15
CA GLU A 91 2.94 -4.77 12.26
C GLU A 91 2.08 -5.11 11.06
N PHE A 92 1.25 -4.16 10.61
CA PHE A 92 0.43 -4.36 9.42
C PHE A 92 1.27 -4.58 8.18
N ALA A 93 2.29 -3.74 7.93
CA ALA A 93 3.21 -3.94 6.81
C ALA A 93 3.94 -5.29 6.87
N ALA A 94 4.32 -5.73 8.07
CA ALA A 94 4.96 -7.03 8.27
C ALA A 94 4.00 -8.19 7.93
N VAL A 95 2.73 -8.09 8.34
CA VAL A 95 1.69 -9.07 7.99
C VAL A 95 1.48 -9.12 6.47
N CYS A 96 1.38 -7.97 5.80
CA CYS A 96 1.29 -7.92 4.34
C CYS A 96 2.52 -8.57 3.68
N THR A 97 3.72 -8.25 4.17
CA THR A 97 4.98 -8.82 3.64
C THR A 97 5.02 -10.35 3.76
N VAL A 98 4.59 -10.90 4.90
CA VAL A 98 4.60 -12.35 5.17
C VAL A 98 3.53 -13.08 4.38
N ASN A 99 2.30 -12.55 4.38
CA ASN A 99 1.16 -13.24 3.78
C ASN A 99 1.16 -13.20 2.25
N ASP A 100 1.76 -12.17 1.66
CA ASP A 100 1.50 -11.90 0.25
C ASP A 100 2.57 -12.43 -0.67
N GLY A 101 3.76 -12.79 -0.16
CA GLY A 101 4.88 -13.22 -0.99
C GLY A 101 5.15 -12.28 -2.19
N MET A 102 4.66 -11.03 -2.11
CA MET A 102 4.47 -10.04 -3.17
C MET A 102 4.16 -10.66 -4.53
N PRO A 103 2.87 -10.80 -4.92
CA PRO A 103 2.48 -11.53 -6.14
C PRO A 103 3.09 -10.92 -7.41
N PHE A 104 3.50 -9.65 -7.36
CA PHE A 104 4.26 -8.98 -8.41
C PHE A 104 5.70 -8.77 -7.93
N VAL A 105 6.55 -9.78 -8.19
CA VAL A 105 8.00 -9.67 -8.09
C VAL A 105 8.58 -9.24 -9.43
N GLU A 106 9.71 -8.53 -9.41
CA GLU A 106 10.41 -8.00 -10.59
C GLU A 106 11.08 -9.09 -11.45
N LYS A 107 10.36 -10.19 -11.74
CA LYS A 107 10.84 -11.31 -12.56
C LYS A 107 10.37 -11.28 -14.01
N ASP A 108 9.57 -10.28 -14.39
CA ASP A 108 9.02 -10.14 -15.75
C ASP A 108 9.57 -8.90 -16.47
N LYS A 109 10.90 -8.71 -16.47
CA LYS A 109 11.60 -7.77 -17.36
C LYS A 109 12.53 -8.53 -18.29
#